data_AF-A0A6V7JNN4-F1
#
_entry.id   AF-A0A6V7JNN4-F1
#
_cell.length_a   1.000
_cell.length_b   1.000
_cell.length_c   1.000
_cell.angle_alpha   90.00
_cell.angle_beta   90.00
_cell.angle_gamma   90.00
#
_symmetry.space_group_name_H-M   'P 1'
#
loop_
_entity.id
_entity.type
_entity.pdbx_description
1 polymer ?
#
loop_
_entity_poly.entity_id
_entity_poly.type
_entity_poly.pdbx_seq_one_letter_code
_entity_poly.pdbx_strand_id
1 'polypeptide(L)' 'MKISRCSGCQYVYYCGRNCQRKAWSIHKVECPNIKRIHPRVLPDAARMLSRIVIKLSQGGRDERGYYAPNKYRVFHDLMS' A
#
# COMPACT_ATOMS: atom_id res chain seq x y z
N MET A 1 5.34 -17.40 14.95
CA MET A 1 4.70 -16.12 14.52
C MET A 1 3.28 -16.40 14.09
N LYS A 2 2.28 -15.68 14.62
CA LYS A 2 0.87 -15.86 14.23
C LYS A 2 0.52 -14.87 13.12
N ILE A 3 0.27 -15.38 11.92
CA ILE A 3 -0.20 -14.58 10.79
C ILE A 3 -1.70 -14.35 10.95
N SER A 4 -2.15 -13.10 10.83
CA SER A 4 -3.55 -12.72 10.91
C SER A 4 -4.05 -12.16 9.58
N ARG A 5 -5.22 -12.61 9.13
CA ARG A 5 -5.92 -12.04 7.97
C ARG A 5 -6.68 -10.77 8.35
N CYS A 6 -6.79 -9.85 7.41
CA CYS A 6 -7.74 -8.75 7.55
C CYS A 6 -9.16 -9.30 7.67
N SER A 7 -9.89 -8.95 8.74
CA SER A 7 -11.27 -9.39 8.94
C SER A 7 -12.23 -8.87 7.88
N GLY A 8 -11.94 -7.70 7.29
CA GLY A 8 -12.80 -7.03 6.32
C GLY A 8 -12.77 -7.67 4.93
N CYS A 9 -11.57 -7.85 4.35
CA CYS A 9 -11.42 -8.39 2.99
C CYS A 9 -11.06 -9.88 2.95
N GLN A 10 -10.63 -10.48 4.05
CA GLN A 10 -10.21 -11.89 4.14
C GLN A 10 -9.09 -12.33 3.17
N TYR A 11 -8.46 -11.38 2.48
CA TYR A 11 -7.46 -11.63 1.43
C TYR A 11 -6.03 -11.29 1.86
N VAL A 12 -5.84 -10.18 2.60
CA VAL A 12 -4.51 -9.70 2.98
C VAL A 12 -4.09 -10.26 4.34
N TYR A 13 -2.86 -10.73 4.41
CA TYR A 13 -2.25 -11.31 5.61
C TYR A 13 -1.24 -10.34 6.23
N TYR A 14 -1.14 -10.37 7.55
CA TYR A 14 -0.19 -9.57 8.31
C TYR A 14 0.55 -10.44 9.32
N CYS A 15 1.82 -10.10 9.56
CA CYS A 15 2.66 -10.73 10.58
C CYS A 15 2.13 -10.56 12.03
N GLY A 16 1.23 -9.58 12.23
CA GLY A 16 0.65 -9.20 13.51
C GLY A 16 -0.01 -7.82 13.47
N ARG A 17 -0.58 -7.38 14.60
CA ARG A 17 -1.35 -6.12 14.69
C ARG A 17 -0.52 -4.87 14.35
N ASN A 18 0.78 -4.88 14.63
CA ASN A 18 1.69 -3.78 14.27
C ASN A 18 1.85 -3.66 12.74
N CYS A 19 2.07 -4.78 12.04
CA CYS A 19 2.08 -4.82 10.57
C CYS A 19 0.76 -4.32 9.98
N GLN A 20 -0.38 -4.76 10.56
CA GLN A 20 -1.72 -4.33 10.10
C GLN A 20 -1.94 -2.81 10.27
N ARG A 21 -1.57 -2.24 11.42
CA ARG A 21 -1.70 -0.80 11.68
C ARG A 21 -0.83 0.02 10.73
N LYS A 22 0.42 -0.37 10.53
CA LYS A 22 1.34 0.31 9.59
C LYS A 22 0.82 0.31 8.15
N ALA A 23 0.16 -0.77 7.73
CA ALA A 23 -0.42 -0.88 6.39
C ALA A 23 -1.77 -0.15 6.22
N TRP A 24 -2.39 0.33 7.30
CA TRP A 24 -3.79 0.76 7.29
C TRP A 24 -4.07 1.99 6.42
N SER A 25 -3.13 2.94 6.32
CA SER A 25 -3.30 4.16 5.50
C SER A 25 -3.65 3.86 4.03
N ILE A 26 -2.99 2.85 3.46
CA ILE A 26 -3.24 2.35 2.11
C ILE A 26 -4.35 1.30 2.13
N HIS A 27 -4.27 0.34 3.06
CA HIS A 27 -5.18 -0.81 3.07
C HIS A 27 -6.65 -0.40 3.26
N LYS A 28 -6.93 0.64 4.05
CA LYS A 28 -8.29 1.18 4.25
C LYS A 28 -8.99 1.49 2.92
N VAL A 29 -8.24 1.97 1.92
CA VAL A 29 -8.78 2.34 0.60
C VAL A 29 -8.94 1.12 -0.30
N GLU A 30 -7.97 0.19 -0.33
CA GLU A 30 -8.07 -1.02 -1.18
C GLU A 30 -8.97 -2.13 -0.59
N CYS A 31 -9.17 -2.19 0.73
CA CYS A 31 -9.91 -3.24 1.42
C CYS A 31 -11.33 -3.52 0.87
N PRO A 32 -12.23 -2.52 0.69
CA PRO A 32 -13.56 -2.77 0.13
C PRO A 32 -13.52 -3.28 -1.31
N ASN A 33 -12.56 -2.79 -2.12
CA ASN A 33 -12.39 -3.23 -3.50
C ASN A 33 -11.91 -4.68 -3.57
N ILE A 34 -10.95 -5.07 -2.72
CA ILE A 34 -10.47 -6.44 -2.61
C ILE A 34 -11.60 -7.38 -2.15
N LYS A 35 -12.40 -6.95 -1.16
CA LYS A 35 -13.57 -7.72 -0.69
C LYS A 35 -14.56 -8.00 -1.83
N ARG A 36 -14.83 -7.00 -2.68
CA ARG A 36 -15.78 -7.09 -3.79
C ARG A 36 -15.36 -8.07 -4.88
N ILE A 37 -14.06 -8.22 -5.13
CA ILE A 37 -13.56 -9.11 -6.19
C ILE A 37 -13.28 -10.54 -5.71
N HIS A 38 -13.14 -10.76 -4.40
CA HIS A 38 -12.92 -12.08 -3.83
C HIS A 38 -14.06 -13.04 -4.23
N PRO A 39 -13.77 -14.28 -4.71
CA PRO A 39 -12.52 -15.02 -4.63
C PRO A 39 -11.54 -14.85 -5.80
N ARG A 40 -11.79 -13.92 -6.74
CA ARG A 40 -10.88 -13.72 -7.87
C ARG A 40 -9.50 -13.27 -7.38
N VAL A 41 -8.47 -13.79 -8.03
CA VAL A 41 -7.09 -13.39 -7.79
C VAL A 41 -6.87 -12.00 -8.38
N LEU A 42 -6.40 -11.06 -7.55
CA LEU A 42 -5.99 -9.74 -8.01
C LEU A 42 -4.55 -9.85 -8.55
N PRO A 43 -4.28 -9.53 -9.82
CA PRO A 43 -2.91 -9.53 -10.35
C PRO A 43 -2.01 -8.59 -9.53
N ASP A 44 -0.81 -9.05 -9.20
CA ASP A 44 0.11 -8.31 -8.33
C ASP A 44 0.48 -6.95 -8.92
N ALA A 45 0.71 -6.88 -10.23
CA ALA A 45 0.97 -5.63 -10.94
C ALA A 45 -0.21 -4.65 -10.82
N ALA A 46 -1.44 -5.12 -10.97
CA ALA A 46 -2.65 -4.28 -10.84
C ALA A 46 -2.78 -3.74 -9.40
N ARG A 47 -2.49 -4.57 -8.40
CA ARG A 47 -2.48 -4.14 -7.00
C ARG A 47 -1.38 -3.11 -6.74
N MET A 48 -0.20 -3.30 -7.30
CA MET A 48 0.93 -2.38 -7.16
C MET A 48 0.59 -1.01 -7.76
N LEU A 49 0.04 -0.97 -8.97
CA LEU A 49 -0.41 0.27 -9.62
C LEU A 49 -1.51 0.96 -8.80
N SER A 50 -2.49 0.20 -8.30
CA SER A 50 -3.54 0.73 -7.41
C SER A 50 -2.95 1.41 -6.16
N ARG A 51 -1.93 0.80 -5.54
CA ARG A 51 -1.24 1.37 -4.38
C ARG A 51 -0.46 2.64 -4.70
N ILE A 52 0.17 2.72 -5.88
CA ILE A 52 0.85 3.95 -6.33
C ILE A 52 -0.17 5.08 -6.45
N VAL A 53 -1.31 4.83 -7.11
CA VAL A 53 -2.38 5.83 -7.25
C VAL A 53 -2.90 6.29 -5.88
N ILE A 54 -3.17 5.36 -4.96
CA ILE A 54 -3.61 5.69 -3.59
C ILE A 54 -2.56 6.55 -2.89
N LYS A 55 -1.28 6.16 -2.96
CA LYS A 55 -0.17 6.88 -2.32
C LYS A 55 -0.03 8.31 -2.86
N LEU A 56 -0.15 8.51 -4.17
CA LEU A 56 -0.12 9.83 -4.79
C LEU A 56 -1.30 10.69 -4.36
N SER A 57 -2.50 10.13 -4.25
CA SER A 57 -3.69 10.85 -3.75
C SER A 57 -3.58 11.27 -2.28
N GLN A 58 -2.66 10.66 -1.52
CA GLN A 58 -2.41 10.93 -0.09
C GLN A 58 -1.14 11.79 0.14
N GLY A 59 -0.71 12.56 -0.86
CA GLY A 59 0.46 13.45 -0.73
C GLY A 59 1.81 12.73 -0.84
N GLY A 60 1.83 11.47 -1.26
CA GLY A 60 3.08 10.72 -1.49
C GLY A 60 3.96 11.31 -2.60
N ARG A 61 3.46 12.29 -3.35
CA ARG A 61 4.26 13.03 -4.34
C ARG A 61 5.47 13.72 -3.70
N ASP A 62 5.29 14.26 -2.51
CA ASP A 62 6.28 15.09 -1.81
C ASP A 62 7.10 14.29 -0.79
N GLU A 63 6.90 12.97 -0.72
CA GLU A 63 7.63 12.10 0.19
C GLU A 63 9.10 11.98 -0.23
N ARG A 64 9.99 12.37 0.68
CA ARG A 64 11.44 12.38 0.45
C ARG A 64 12.06 11.02 0.74
N GLY A 65 12.56 10.37 -0.30
CA GLY A 65 13.47 9.24 -0.18
C GLY A 65 14.92 9.72 -0.10
N TYR A 66 15.51 9.72 1.10
CA TYR A 66 16.90 10.09 1.32
C TYR A 66 17.84 8.95 0.90
N TYR A 67 18.84 9.26 0.08
CA TYR A 67 19.90 8.31 -0.33
C TYR A 67 21.31 8.79 0.08
N ALA A 68 21.40 10.01 0.60
CA ALA A 68 22.56 10.55 1.31
C ALA A 68 22.07 11.57 2.36
N PRO A 69 22.89 11.98 3.36
CA PRO A 69 22.45 12.86 4.45
C PRO A 69 21.70 14.12 4.01
N ASN A 70 22.15 14.73 2.90
CA ASN A 70 21.56 15.95 2.34
C ASN A 70 21.02 15.76 0.91
N LYS A 71 20.85 14.51 0.46
CA LYS A 71 20.31 14.23 -0.88
C LYS A 71 19.08 13.34 -0.78
N TYR A 72 18.00 13.80 -1.40
CA TYR A 72 16.72 13.09 -1.45
C TYR A 72 16.19 13.07 -2.87
N ARG A 73 15.23 12.17 -3.12
CA ARG A 73 14.36 12.19 -4.29
C ARG A 73 12.91 12.19 -3.86
N VAL A 74 12.05 12.74 -4.70
CA VAL A 74 10.59 12.72 -4.56
C VAL A 74 9.96 12.14 -5.82
N PHE A 75 8.67 11.82 -5.78
CA PHE A 75 8.04 11.10 -6.90
C PHE A 75 8.11 11.85 -8.22
N HIS A 76 8.00 13.18 -8.21
CA HIS A 76 8.04 13.97 -9.43
C HIS A 76 9.42 13.95 -10.12
N ASP A 77 10.50 13.60 -9.42
CA ASP A 77 11.83 13.45 -10.02
C ASP A 77 11.90 12.27 -11.02
N LEU A 78 10.89 11.39 -11.03
CA LEU A 78 10.75 10.29 -11.99
C LEU A 78 10.03 10.72 -13.29
N MET A 79 9.38 11.88 -13.29
CA MET A 79 8.58 12.39 -14.41
C MET A 79 9.33 13.47 -15.20
N SER A 80 10.61 13.67 -14.90
CA SER A 80 11.50 14.67 -15.48
C SER A 80 12.57 14.02 -16.36
#